data_AF-A0A2N2B2R9-F1
#
_entry.id   AF-A0A2N2B2R9-F1
#
_cell.length_a   1.000
_cell.length_b   1.000
_cell.length_c   1.000
_cell.angle_alpha   90.00
_cell.angle_beta   90.00
_cell.angle_gamma   90.00
#
_symmetry.space_group_name_H-M   'P 1'
#
loop_
_entity.id
_entity.type
_entity.pdbx_description
1 polymer ?
#
loop_
_entity_poly.entity_id
_entity_poly.type
_entity_poly.pdbx_seq_one_letter_code
_entity_poly.pdbx_strand_id
1 'polypeptide(L)'
;MEQFKIILYIYTCINLLTFMVYGIDKYKAIQHKWRIPEKTLLLLSCIGPVGSFLSMLLFRHKIKKLKFILLVPILILIHLIIGYSVIGFLQ
;
A
#
# COMPACT_ATOMS: atom_id res chain seq x y z
N MET A 1 24.15 8.18 3.29
CA MET A 1 23.68 7.37 4.44
C MET A 1 22.50 8.00 5.17
N GLU A 2 22.61 9.22 5.73
CA GLU A 2 21.49 9.86 6.46
C GLU A 2 20.24 10.15 5.61
N GLN A 3 20.42 10.63 4.38
CA GLN A 3 19.33 10.85 3.41
C GLN A 3 18.52 9.56 3.14
N PHE A 4 19.21 8.42 3.00
CA PHE A 4 18.57 7.12 2.77
C PHE A 4 17.71 6.68 3.95
N LYS A 5 18.17 6.90 5.18
CA LYS A 5 17.39 6.60 6.40
C LYS A 5 16.10 7.41 6.47
N ILE A 6 16.16 8.71 6.13
CA ILE A 6 14.97 9.59 6.13
C ILE A 6 13.95 9.10 5.10
N ILE A 7 14.38 8.80 3.87
CA ILE A 7 13.51 8.29 2.80
C ILE A 7 12.85 6.97 3.23
N LEU A 8 13.63 6.05 3.79
CA LEU A 8 13.11 4.77 4.27
C LEU A 8 12.08 4.96 5.39
N TYR A 9 12.36 5.85 6.35
CA TYR A 9 11.42 6.16 7.45
C TYR A 9 10.09 6.70 6.93
N ILE A 10 10.12 7.69 6.02
CA ILE A 10 8.92 8.25 5.40
C ILE A 10 8.15 7.16 4.64
N TYR A 11 8.85 6.33 3.87
CA TYR A 11 8.24 5.23 3.12
C TYR A 11 7.56 4.22 4.04
N THR A 12 8.19 3.84 5.17
CA THR A 12 7.57 2.96 6.17
C THR A 12 6.33 3.60 6.79
N CYS A 13 6.37 4.89 7.15
CA CYS A 13 5.21 5.61 7.69
C CYS A 13 4.04 5.62 6.70
N ILE A 14 4.29 5.88 5.41
CA ILE A 14 3.25 5.87 4.37
C ILE A 14 2.62 4.47 4.25
N ASN A 15 3.43 3.41 4.24
CA ASN A 15 2.93 2.04 4.16
C ASN A 15 2.09 1.66 5.40
N LEU A 16 2.50 2.09 6.60
CA LEU A 16 1.71 1.91 7.82
C LEU A 16 0.36 2.63 7.75
N LEU A 17 0.34 3.89 7.27
CA LEU A 17 -0.91 4.63 7.08
C LEU A 17 -1.83 3.94 6.07
N THR A 18 -1.30 3.51 4.92
CA THR A 18 -2.09 2.76 3.93
C THR A 18 -2.64 1.46 4.50
N PHE A 19 -1.85 0.72 5.28
CA PHE A 19 -2.29 -0.49 5.96
C PHE A 19 -3.46 -0.21 6.93
N MET A 20 -3.35 0.85 7.75
CA MET A 20 -4.40 1.24 8.67
C MET A 20 -5.70 1.62 7.95
N VAL A 21 -5.62 2.38 6.85
CA VAL A 21 -6.82 2.78 6.09
C VAL A 21 -7.54 1.56 5.50
N TYR A 22 -6.82 0.57 5.00
CA TYR A 22 -7.41 -0.69 4.55
C TYR A 22 -8.04 -1.49 5.69
N GLY A 23 -7.40 -1.51 6.86
CA GLY A 23 -7.96 -2.11 8.07
C GLY A 23 -9.25 -1.43 8.51
N ILE A 24 -9.29 -0.10 8.48
CA ILE A 24 -10.49 0.69 8.77
C ILE A 24 -11.60 0.39 7.77
N ASP A 25 -11.30 0.21 6.48
CA ASP A 25 -12.29 -0.19 5.50
C ASP A 25 -12.90 -1.57 5.83
N LYS A 26 -12.08 -2.55 6.27
CA LYS A 26 -12.59 -3.84 6.77
C LYS A 26 -13.43 -3.67 8.04
N TYR A 27 -13.00 -2.86 8.99
CA TYR A 27 -13.77 -2.62 10.20
C TYR A 27 -15.13 -1.99 9.89
N LYS A 28 -15.17 -0.97 9.02
CA LYS A 28 -16.41 -0.34 8.53
C LYS A 28 -17.30 -1.35 7.80
N ALA A 29 -16.70 -2.27 7.04
CA ALA A 29 -17.40 -3.36 6.36
C ALA A 29 -18.09 -4.33 7.33
N ILE A 30 -17.48 -4.62 8.49
CA ILE A 30 -18.06 -5.47 9.55
C ILE A 30 -19.16 -4.72 10.31
N GLN A 31 -18.96 -3.44 10.58
CA GLN A 31 -19.88 -2.60 11.34
C GLN A 31 -21.06 -2.06 10.49
N HIS A 32 -21.23 -2.53 9.26
CA HIS A 32 -22.23 -2.03 8.29
C HIS A 32 -22.23 -0.49 8.10
N LYS A 33 -21.06 0.14 8.29
CA LYS A 33 -20.87 1.58 8.10
C LYS A 33 -20.50 1.89 6.65
N TRP A 34 -20.60 3.17 6.27
CA TRP A 34 -20.21 3.64 4.95
C TRP A 34 -18.74 3.30 4.64
N ARG A 35 -18.52 2.55 3.55
CA ARG A 35 -17.21 2.03 3.14
C ARG A 35 -16.38 3.09 2.43
N ILE A 36 -15.06 2.93 2.45
CA ILE A 36 -14.16 3.81 1.72
C ILE A 36 -14.28 3.49 0.23
N PRO A 37 -14.43 4.51 -0.65
CA PRO A 37 -14.53 4.27 -2.08
C PRO A 37 -13.28 3.57 -2.61
N GLU A 38 -13.47 2.58 -3.50
CA GLU A 38 -12.37 1.75 -4.02
C GLU A 38 -11.28 2.59 -4.73
N LYS A 39 -11.68 3.70 -5.36
CA LYS A 39 -10.74 4.63 -5.99
C LYS A 39 -9.73 5.19 -5.00
N THR A 40 -10.18 5.57 -3.80
CA THR A 40 -9.31 6.11 -2.75
C THR A 40 -8.35 5.04 -2.23
N LEU A 41 -8.82 3.81 -2.03
CA LEU A 41 -7.97 2.69 -1.62
C LEU A 41 -6.89 2.37 -2.66
N LEU A 42 -7.25 2.40 -3.95
CA LEU A 42 -6.29 2.21 -5.05
C LEU A 42 -5.28 3.37 -5.13
N LEU A 43 -5.70 4.62 -4.93
CA LEU A 43 -4.79 5.77 -4.85
C LEU A 43 -3.80 5.64 -3.68
N LEU A 44 -4.28 5.20 -2.50
CA LEU A 44 -3.42 4.90 -1.34
C LEU A 44 -2.45 3.74 -1.61
N SER A 45 -2.86 2.75 -2.41
CA SER A 45 -1.95 1.69 -2.86
C SER A 45 -0.86 2.21 -3.78
N CYS A 46 -1.09 3.28 -4.54
CA CYS A 46 -0.05 3.85 -5.40
C CYS A 46 1.10 4.45 -4.59
N ILE A 47 0.87 4.93 -3.36
CA ILE A 47 1.91 5.51 -2.50
C ILE A 47 2.44 4.53 -1.45
N GLY A 48 1.63 3.56 -1.03
CA GLY A 48 1.99 2.55 -0.03
C GLY A 48 1.60 1.14 -0.46
N PRO A 49 2.17 0.61 -1.56
CA PRO A 49 1.75 -0.66 -2.14
C PRO A 49 2.06 -1.87 -1.26
N VAL A 50 3.13 -1.80 -0.45
CA VAL A 50 3.50 -2.88 0.47
C VAL A 50 2.49 -2.95 1.62
N GLY A 51 2.10 -1.79 2.16
CA GLY A 51 1.09 -1.67 3.20
C GLY A 51 -0.29 -2.14 2.75
N SER A 52 -0.71 -1.77 1.53
CA SER A 52 -1.99 -2.24 0.99
C SER A 52 -1.99 -3.74 0.74
N PHE A 53 -0.91 -4.31 0.17
CA PHE A 53 -0.80 -5.74 -0.05
C PHE A 53 -0.81 -6.56 1.25
N LEU A 54 -0.03 -6.14 2.25
CA LEU A 54 -0.04 -6.78 3.57
C LEU A 54 -1.43 -6.74 4.21
N SER A 55 -2.12 -5.59 4.11
CA SER A 55 -3.49 -5.46 4.62
C SER A 55 -4.45 -6.41 3.90
N MET A 56 -4.34 -6.55 2.57
CA MET A 56 -5.20 -7.44 1.79
C MET A 56 -5.02 -8.89 2.24
N LEU A 57 -3.78 -9.33 2.44
CA LEU A 57 -3.45 -10.68 2.90
C LEU A 57 -3.92 -10.94 4.33
N LEU A 58 -3.55 -10.08 5.28
CA LEU A 58 -3.89 -10.25 6.70
C LEU A 58 -5.39 -10.16 6.95
N PHE A 59 -6.05 -9.21 6.30
CA PHE A 59 -7.48 -8.99 6.48
C PHE A 59 -8.33 -9.87 5.57
N ARG A 60 -7.72 -10.61 4.64
CA ARG A 60 -8.42 -11.33 3.56
C ARG A 60 -9.46 -10.46 2.85
N HIS A 61 -9.16 -9.16 2.77
CA HIS A 61 -10.07 -8.14 2.30
C HIS A 61 -9.74 -7.79 0.86
N LYS A 62 -10.76 -7.68 0.01
CA LYS A 62 -10.62 -7.36 -1.43
C LYS A 62 -9.78 -8.36 -2.27
N ILE A 63 -9.50 -9.58 -1.78
CA ILE A 63 -8.81 -10.65 -2.55
C ILE A 63 -9.69 -11.23 -3.69
N LYS A 64 -10.99 -10.91 -3.75
CA LYS A 64 -11.87 -11.34 -4.86
C LYS A 64 -12.07 -10.28 -5.95
N LYS A 65 -11.49 -9.09 -5.79
CA LYS A 65 -11.65 -7.98 -6.74
C LYS A 65 -10.45 -7.96 -7.68
N LEU A 66 -10.68 -8.31 -8.95
CA LEU A 66 -9.64 -8.38 -9.99
C LEU A 66 -8.77 -7.11 -10.04
N LYS A 67 -9.38 -5.93 -9.90
CA LYS A 67 -8.68 -4.64 -9.85
C LYS A 67 -7.60 -4.60 -8.77
N PHE A 68 -7.90 -5.07 -7.56
CA PHE A 68 -6.94 -5.06 -6.45
C PHE A 68 -5.88 -6.15 -6.60
N ILE A 69 -6.29 -7.34 -7.06
CA ILE A 69 -5.37 -8.47 -7.28
C ILE A 69 -4.33 -8.16 -8.37
N LEU A 70 -4.72 -7.41 -9.40
CA LEU A 70 -3.80 -7.03 -10.47
C LEU A 70 -3.02 -5.76 -10.12
N LEU A 71 -3.69 -4.66 -9.75
CA LEU A 71 -3.00 -3.37 -9.57
C LEU A 71 -2.03 -3.41 -8.38
N VAL A 72 -2.37 -4.02 -7.26
CA VAL A 72 -1.51 -3.94 -6.06
C VAL A 72 -0.16 -4.64 -6.27
N PRO A 73 -0.07 -5.87 -6.80
CA PRO A 73 1.21 -6.48 -7.15
C PRO A 73 1.97 -5.72 -8.25
N ILE A 74 1.28 -5.19 -9.26
CA ILE A 74 1.91 -4.35 -10.30
C ILE A 74 2.56 -3.10 -9.66
N LEU A 75 1.87 -2.45 -8.72
CA LEU A 75 2.39 -1.29 -8.01
C LEU A 75 3.60 -1.64 -7.14
N ILE A 76 3.63 -2.81 -6.51
CA ILE A 76 4.80 -3.33 -5.80
C ILE A 76 5.99 -3.47 -6.77
N LEU A 77 5.78 -4.10 -7.92
CA LEU A 77 6.84 -4.28 -8.92
C LEU A 77 7.39 -2.93 -9.40
N ILE A 78 6.52 -1.97 -9.67
CA ILE A 78 6.93 -0.59 -10.04
C ILE A 78 7.78 0.04 -8.94
N HIS A 79 7.38 -0.08 -7.67
CA HIS A 79 8.15 0.47 -6.56
C HIS A 79 9.49 -0.23 -6.34
N LEU A 80 9.57 -1.54 -6.59
CA LEU A 80 10.84 -2.27 -6.54
C LEU A 80 11.82 -1.80 -7.62
N ILE A 81 11.32 -1.60 -8.85
CA ILE A 81 12.13 -1.08 -9.96
C ILE A 81 12.63 0.33 -9.62
N ILE A 82 11.75 1.22 -9.19
CA ILE A 82 12.10 2.59 -8.79
C ILE A 82 13.10 2.57 -7.63
N GLY A 83 12.85 1.77 -6.60
CA GLY A 83 13.74 1.65 -5.44
C GLY A 83 15.14 1.18 -5.84
N TYR A 84 15.24 0.19 -6.74
CA TYR A 84 16.52 -0.28 -7.25
C TYR A 84 17.26 0.81 -8.03
N SER A 85 16.58 1.53 -8.93
CA SER A 85 17.18 2.65 -9.68
C SER A 85 17.65 3.78 -8.77
N VAL A 86 16.88 4.11 -7.72
CA VAL A 86 17.24 5.15 -6.75
C VAL A 86 18.46 4.74 -5.93
N ILE A 87 18.54 3.49 -5.49
CA ILE A 87 19.71 2.98 -4.75
C ILE A 87 20.95 3.02 -5.63
N GLY A 88 20.86 2.58 -6.88
CA GLY A 88 21.99 2.60 -7.82
C GLY A 88 22.47 4.01 -8.20
N PHE A 89 21.62 5.03 -8.10
CA PHE A 89 21.99 6.43 -8.30
C PHE A 89 22.60 7.10 -7.06
N LEU A 90 22.20 6.64 -5.87
CA LEU A 90 22.65 7.21 -4.58
C LEU A 90 23.96 6.60 -4.04
N GLN A 91 24.50 5.59 -4.73
CA GLN A 91 25.72 4.87 -4.39
C GLN A 91 26.92 5.45 -5.14
#